data_AF-A0A0F8YNV4-F1
#
_entry.id   AF-A0A0F8YNV4-F1
#
_cell.length_a   1.000
_cell.length_b   1.000
_cell.length_c   1.000
_cell.angle_alpha   90.00
_cell.angle_beta   90.00
_cell.angle_gamma   90.00
#
_symmetry.space_group_name_H-M   'P 1'
#
loop_
_entity.id
_entity.type
_entity.pdbx_description
1 polymer ?
#
loop_
_entity_poly.entity_id
_entity_poly.type
_entity_poly.pdbx_seq_one_letter_code
_entity_poly.pdbx_strand_id
1 'polypeptide(L)'
;MADIRYLATAAVVAQLDTATVGGTIETGDIFTLTVTGLDGTTHEVTISAADTTIALTVADLVTAWNNSTNSLTTGITAVDASPDVTLTADVAGVAFSVAATTTEAGGGAADGQTFVLVNTTSNAGPSDWSSADNWSGGAVPGGAGSQNVFIEDSLVDILYGLDQSGIGNTLDSLNISASYRGKIGTDGATGVAADYLQIKATIVNIGAETGPGTQSGSARIKLDLGATASTVNVYRTASSTDIGKASLRLKAASASTTVNVFRGSVGLAIEPGETTTVGSVNISWIVNRANHLSNSRELYLVYQFPRYSILDARSPSLLIA
;
A
#
# COMPACT_ATOMS: atom_id res chain seq x y z
N MET A 1 -7.37 -11.64 -25.19
CA MET A 1 -6.33 -11.58 -24.16
C MET A 1 -5.33 -10.53 -24.60
N ALA A 2 -5.20 -9.43 -23.85
CA ALA A 2 -4.30 -8.33 -24.15
C ALA A 2 -3.16 -8.32 -23.12
N ASP A 3 -1.92 -8.25 -23.59
CA ASP A 3 -0.74 -8.18 -22.73
C ASP A 3 -0.41 -6.70 -22.43
N ILE A 4 -0.43 -6.32 -21.15
CA ILE A 4 -0.15 -4.97 -20.68
C ILE A 4 1.10 -5.03 -19.79
N ARG A 5 2.11 -4.23 -20.11
CA ARG A 5 3.38 -4.18 -19.38
C ARG A 5 3.47 -2.91 -18.55
N TYR A 6 3.94 -3.03 -17.32
CA TYR A 6 4.33 -1.90 -16.49
C TYR A 6 5.62 -1.30 -17.02
N LEU A 7 5.60 -0.01 -17.35
CA LEU A 7 6.69 0.74 -17.98
C LEU A 7 7.43 1.66 -17.00
N ALA A 8 6.78 2.07 -15.90
CA ALA A 8 7.28 3.07 -14.95
C ALA A 8 7.66 4.43 -15.59
N THR A 9 6.91 4.85 -16.62
CA THR A 9 7.18 6.02 -17.48
C THR A 9 6.35 7.27 -17.19
N ALA A 10 5.42 7.24 -16.23
CA ALA A 10 4.57 8.38 -15.92
C ALA A 10 5.40 9.59 -15.43
N ALA A 11 5.03 10.79 -15.88
CA ALA A 11 5.64 12.03 -15.42
C ALA A 11 5.36 12.25 -13.92
N VAL A 12 6.35 12.76 -13.18
CA VAL A 12 6.17 13.09 -11.76
C VAL A 12 5.32 14.35 -11.60
N VAL A 13 4.27 14.26 -10.78
CA VAL A 13 3.35 15.34 -10.43
C VAL A 13 3.28 15.44 -8.92
N ALA A 14 3.41 16.64 -8.37
CA ALA A 14 3.23 16.88 -6.94
C ALA A 14 1.75 16.80 -6.57
N GLN A 15 1.44 16.10 -5.49
CA GLN A 15 0.10 16.13 -4.92
C GLN A 15 -0.24 17.53 -4.41
N LEU A 16 -1.48 17.95 -4.64
CA LEU A 16 -2.08 19.15 -4.10
C LEU A 16 -3.39 18.77 -3.41
N ASP A 17 -3.48 19.03 -2.11
CA ASP A 17 -4.71 18.92 -1.35
C ASP A 17 -5.11 20.32 -0.86
N THR A 18 -6.41 20.56 -0.75
CA THR A 18 -6.97 21.87 -0.40
C THR A 18 -7.95 21.67 0.75
N ALA A 19 -7.68 22.31 1.89
CA ALA A 19 -8.51 22.24 3.09
C ALA A 19 -9.25 23.57 3.28
N THR A 20 -10.51 23.62 2.87
CA THR A 20 -11.36 24.82 2.95
C THR A 20 -11.86 25.00 4.38
N VAL A 21 -11.48 26.12 5.01
CA VAL A 21 -12.04 26.59 6.28
C VAL A 21 -13.29 27.43 5.98
N GLY A 22 -14.40 27.17 6.67
CA GLY A 22 -15.66 27.87 6.42
C GLY A 22 -16.65 27.81 7.57
N GLY A 23 -17.88 28.26 7.29
CA GLY A 23 -18.96 28.30 8.27
C GLY A 23 -18.88 29.48 9.24
N THR A 24 -19.50 29.33 10.41
CA THR A 24 -19.39 30.27 11.54
C THR A 24 -18.26 29.80 12.45
N ILE A 25 -17.25 30.64 12.69
CA ILE A 25 -16.14 30.35 13.61
C ILE A 25 -16.33 31.14 14.90
N GLU A 26 -16.17 30.49 16.05
CA GLU A 26 -16.11 31.14 17.36
C GLU A 26 -14.68 31.12 17.94
N THR A 27 -14.39 32.02 18.90
CA THR A 27 -13.08 32.05 19.56
C THR A 27 -12.95 30.84 20.48
N GLY A 28 -12.10 29.89 20.11
CA GLY A 28 -11.90 28.62 20.79
C GLY A 28 -11.93 27.43 19.85
N ASP A 29 -12.66 27.52 18.73
CA ASP A 29 -12.86 26.44 17.76
C ASP A 29 -11.56 25.72 17.39
N ILE A 30 -11.55 24.39 17.55
CA ILE A 30 -10.37 23.59 17.29
C ILE A 30 -10.39 23.13 15.83
N PHE A 31 -9.33 23.44 15.09
CA PHE A 31 -9.09 22.96 13.72
C PHE A 31 -7.84 22.08 13.71
N THR A 32 -7.98 20.86 13.20
CA THR A 32 -6.90 19.87 13.13
C THR A 32 -6.70 19.36 11.71
N LEU A 33 -5.44 19.37 11.25
CA LEU A 33 -5.00 18.55 10.13
C LEU A 33 -4.20 17.34 10.67
N THR A 34 -4.67 16.13 10.40
CA THR A 34 -4.01 14.89 10.77
C THR A 34 -3.29 14.31 9.55
N VAL A 35 -1.95 14.37 9.51
CA VAL A 35 -1.14 13.71 8.48
C VAL A 35 -0.85 12.26 8.86
N THR A 36 -0.80 11.35 7.88
CA THR A 36 -0.73 9.89 8.10
C THR A 36 0.33 9.22 7.21
N GLY A 37 1.20 8.38 7.79
CA GLY A 37 2.18 7.56 7.09
C GLY A 37 1.65 6.23 6.50
N LEU A 38 2.48 5.44 5.79
CA LEU A 38 2.13 4.07 5.31
C LEU A 38 2.11 3.08 6.49
N ASP A 39 2.81 3.43 7.57
CA ASP A 39 2.75 2.77 8.88
C ASP A 39 1.44 3.09 9.62
N GLY A 40 0.64 4.03 9.11
CA GLY A 40 -0.47 4.60 9.86
C GLY A 40 -0.01 5.41 11.08
N THR A 41 1.28 5.81 11.17
CA THR A 41 1.67 6.80 12.16
C THR A 41 1.00 8.11 11.81
N THR A 42 0.37 8.74 12.80
CA THR A 42 -0.31 10.01 12.64
C THR A 42 0.45 11.13 13.33
N HIS A 43 0.35 12.33 12.78
CA HIS A 43 0.71 13.55 13.48
C HIS A 43 -0.37 14.60 13.24
N GLU A 44 -0.71 15.34 14.31
CA GLU A 44 -1.79 16.31 14.31
C GLU A 44 -1.20 17.71 14.43
N VAL A 45 -1.52 18.56 13.45
CA VAL A 45 -1.30 20.00 13.50
C VAL A 45 -2.63 20.63 13.88
N THR A 46 -2.71 21.08 15.13
CA THR A 46 -3.95 21.59 15.73
C THR A 46 -3.77 23.04 16.15
N ILE A 47 -4.75 23.88 15.79
CA ILE A 47 -4.89 25.25 16.30
C ILE A 47 -6.26 25.43 16.96
N SER A 48 -6.37 26.43 17.82
CA SER A 48 -7.63 26.91 18.39
C SER A 48 -7.83 28.34 17.91
N ALA A 49 -8.98 28.64 17.31
CA ALA A 49 -9.22 29.91 16.62
C ALA A 49 -9.16 31.09 17.61
N ALA A 50 -8.21 32.01 17.38
CA ALA A 50 -8.02 33.19 18.22
C ALA A 50 -9.15 34.24 18.06
N ASP A 51 -9.83 34.22 16.92
CA ASP A 51 -10.92 35.13 16.53
C ASP A 51 -11.86 34.45 15.53
N THR A 52 -13.04 35.02 15.38
CA THR A 52 -14.17 34.62 14.52
C THR A 52 -13.92 34.66 13.00
N THR A 53 -12.67 34.81 12.55
CA THR A 53 -12.35 35.06 11.13
C THR A 53 -11.61 33.90 10.47
N ILE A 54 -12.13 33.47 9.31
CA ILE A 54 -11.56 32.41 8.47
C ILE A 54 -10.09 32.71 8.11
N ALA A 55 -9.78 33.95 7.74
CA ALA A 55 -8.43 34.34 7.31
C ALA A 55 -7.37 34.20 8.42
N LEU A 56 -7.69 34.55 9.68
CA LEU A 56 -6.77 34.32 10.79
C LEU A 56 -6.65 32.82 11.10
N THR A 57 -7.77 32.09 11.07
CA THR A 57 -7.79 30.63 11.26
C THR A 57 -6.88 29.91 10.23
N VAL A 58 -6.97 30.27 8.96
CA VAL A 58 -6.11 29.74 7.87
C VAL A 58 -4.64 30.11 8.09
N ALA A 59 -4.35 31.39 8.38
CA ALA A 59 -2.98 31.86 8.59
C ALA A 59 -2.30 31.21 9.80
N ASP A 60 -3.02 31.04 10.91
CA ASP A 60 -2.55 30.36 12.12
C ASP A 60 -2.28 28.86 11.83
N LEU A 61 -3.14 28.19 11.07
CA LEU A 61 -2.99 26.77 10.73
C LEU A 61 -1.81 26.54 9.77
N VAL A 62 -1.65 27.38 8.74
CA VAL A 62 -0.46 27.39 7.85
C VAL A 62 0.82 27.65 8.65
N THR A 63 0.77 28.58 9.60
CA THR A 63 1.89 28.89 10.49
C THR A 63 2.23 27.71 11.42
N ALA A 64 1.23 27.04 11.99
CA ALA A 64 1.44 25.87 12.84
C ALA A 64 2.01 24.68 12.04
N TRP A 65 1.54 24.46 10.82
CA TRP A 65 2.01 23.40 9.93
C TRP A 65 3.47 23.59 9.53
N ASN A 66 3.81 24.76 8.98
CA ASN A 66 5.16 25.04 8.48
C ASN A 66 6.21 25.20 9.61
N ASN A 67 5.77 25.41 10.86
CA ASN A 67 6.65 25.35 12.04
C ASN A 67 6.76 23.93 12.65
N SER A 68 5.98 22.94 12.19
CA SER A 68 6.03 21.59 12.76
C SER A 68 7.30 20.86 12.32
N THR A 69 8.04 20.35 13.30
CA THR A 69 9.30 19.60 13.12
C THR A 69 9.09 18.09 12.94
N ASN A 70 7.84 17.65 12.76
CA ASN A 70 7.54 16.24 12.52
C ASN A 70 7.93 15.84 11.08
N SER A 71 8.59 14.69 10.91
CA SER A 71 9.00 14.19 9.59
C SER A 71 7.84 13.97 8.62
N LEU A 72 6.61 13.78 9.10
CA LEU A 72 5.40 13.64 8.27
C LEU A 72 4.94 14.97 7.66
N THR A 73 5.23 16.12 8.27
CA THR A 73 4.86 17.46 7.75
C THR A 73 5.99 18.11 6.95
N THR A 74 7.26 17.81 7.25
CA THR A 74 8.44 18.46 6.63
C THR A 74 8.71 18.11 5.15
N GLY A 75 7.79 17.41 4.48
CA GLY A 75 7.81 17.19 3.03
C GLY A 75 6.56 17.72 2.31
N ILE A 76 5.76 18.54 3.02
CA ILE A 76 4.50 19.10 2.56
C ILE A 76 4.47 20.59 2.92
N THR A 77 4.69 21.48 1.96
CA THR A 77 4.53 22.93 2.18
C THR A 77 3.05 23.30 2.30
N ALA A 78 2.67 23.99 3.38
CA ALA A 78 1.36 24.64 3.50
C ALA A 78 1.42 26.10 3.02
N VAL A 79 0.39 26.54 2.31
CA VAL A 79 0.23 27.92 1.80
C VAL A 79 -1.13 28.47 2.18
N ASP A 80 -1.18 29.72 2.63
CA ASP A 80 -2.41 30.48 2.84
C ASP A 80 -2.99 30.88 1.47
N ALA A 81 -4.17 30.35 1.17
CA ALA A 81 -5.01 30.72 0.05
C ALA A 81 -6.44 31.00 0.55
N SER A 82 -6.58 31.65 1.72
CA SER A 82 -7.83 31.92 2.46
C SER A 82 -9.04 32.16 1.52
N PRO A 83 -10.10 31.32 1.58
CA PRO A 83 -10.49 30.45 2.71
C PRO A 83 -9.74 29.10 2.80
N ASP A 84 -8.83 28.81 1.88
CA ASP A 84 -8.18 27.50 1.79
C ASP A 84 -6.78 27.45 2.42
N VAL A 85 -6.51 26.39 3.19
CA VAL A 85 -5.13 25.91 3.40
C VAL A 85 -4.75 25.02 2.22
N THR A 86 -3.74 25.41 1.44
CA THR A 86 -3.25 24.61 0.31
C THR A 86 -2.01 23.82 0.73
N LEU A 87 -2.08 22.49 0.65
CA LEU A 87 -1.01 21.55 1.00
C LEU A 87 -0.38 21.00 -0.28
N THR A 88 0.93 21.20 -0.47
CA THR A 88 1.65 20.77 -1.68
C THR A 88 2.78 19.80 -1.32
N ALA A 89 2.91 18.69 -2.05
CA ALA A 89 4.05 17.78 -1.89
C ALA A 89 5.34 18.45 -2.39
N ASP A 90 6.36 18.55 -1.52
CA ASP A 90 7.63 19.22 -1.87
C ASP A 90 8.44 18.45 -2.92
N VAL A 91 8.13 17.17 -3.11
CA VAL A 91 8.74 16.28 -4.11
C VAL A 91 7.65 15.69 -5.00
N ALA A 92 7.67 16.06 -6.28
CA ALA A 92 6.74 15.52 -7.26
C ALA A 92 6.86 13.98 -7.38
N GLY A 93 5.73 13.28 -7.44
CA GLY A 93 5.66 11.82 -7.43
C GLY A 93 5.63 11.17 -6.04
N VAL A 94 5.82 11.95 -4.96
CA VAL A 94 5.62 11.50 -3.56
C VAL A 94 4.21 11.90 -3.11
N ALA A 95 3.34 10.91 -2.89
CA ALA A 95 2.01 11.12 -2.34
C ALA A 95 2.05 11.30 -0.80
N PHE A 96 1.05 12.00 -0.28
CA PHE A 96 0.75 12.13 1.15
C PHE A 96 -0.72 11.86 1.45
N SER A 97 -1.04 11.68 2.74
CA SER A 97 -2.41 11.47 3.23
C SER A 97 -2.66 12.37 4.42
N VAL A 98 -3.65 13.26 4.29
CA VAL A 98 -4.11 14.16 5.36
C VAL A 98 -5.62 13.96 5.57
N ALA A 99 -6.09 14.25 6.77
CA ALA A 99 -7.51 14.44 7.08
C ALA A 99 -7.70 15.79 7.76
N ALA A 100 -8.85 16.44 7.52
CA ALA A 100 -9.23 17.69 8.16
C ALA A 100 -10.42 17.46 9.11
N THR A 101 -10.35 17.97 10.34
CA THR A 101 -11.42 17.88 11.33
C THR A 101 -11.56 19.16 12.15
N THR A 102 -12.78 19.44 12.61
CA THR A 102 -13.07 20.50 13.58
C THR A 102 -13.63 19.91 14.87
N THR A 103 -13.50 20.62 15.99
CA THR A 103 -14.10 20.26 17.29
C THR A 103 -14.38 21.50 18.13
N GLU A 104 -15.54 21.51 18.78
CA GLU A 104 -15.99 22.57 19.68
C GLU A 104 -15.21 22.63 20.99
N ALA A 105 -14.75 23.81 21.38
CA ALA A 105 -14.10 24.07 22.67
C ALA A 105 -15.10 24.43 23.78
N GLY A 106 -16.30 23.83 23.77
CA GLY A 106 -17.34 24.12 24.76
C GLY A 106 -18.58 23.22 24.76
N GLY A 107 -18.92 22.61 23.61
CA GLY A 107 -20.14 21.80 23.47
C GLY A 107 -21.40 22.68 23.49
N GLY A 108 -21.41 23.69 22.61
CA GLY A 108 -22.50 24.65 22.46
C GLY A 108 -23.70 24.09 21.70
N ALA A 109 -24.41 25.00 21.04
CA ALA A 109 -25.41 24.69 20.01
C ALA A 109 -25.48 25.81 18.95
N ALA A 110 -24.38 26.56 18.77
CA ALA A 110 -24.18 27.57 17.72
C ALA A 110 -23.26 27.03 16.60
N ASP A 111 -22.87 25.76 16.76
CA ASP A 111 -21.87 24.97 16.07
C ASP A 111 -22.12 25.03 14.54
N GLY A 112 -21.20 25.69 13.83
CA GLY A 112 -21.42 26.05 12.44
C GLY A 112 -20.17 26.11 11.59
N GLN A 113 -18.99 25.80 12.13
CA GLN A 113 -17.74 25.79 11.36
C GLN A 113 -17.63 24.53 10.49
N THR A 114 -16.92 24.66 9.38
CA THR A 114 -16.63 23.56 8.46
C THR A 114 -15.15 23.54 8.12
N PHE A 115 -14.58 22.33 8.03
CA PHE A 115 -13.22 22.15 7.53
C PHE A 115 -13.21 20.91 6.62
N VAL A 116 -13.02 21.13 5.32
CA VAL A 116 -13.23 20.09 4.29
C VAL A 116 -11.97 19.97 3.43
N LEU A 117 -11.35 18.78 3.46
CA LEU A 117 -10.20 18.45 2.62
C LEU A 117 -10.65 17.85 1.29
N VAL A 118 -10.06 18.31 0.18
CA VAL A 118 -10.24 17.76 -1.17
C VAL A 118 -8.88 17.61 -1.85
N ASN A 119 -8.60 16.45 -2.45
CA ASN A 119 -7.46 16.32 -3.36
C ASN A 119 -7.77 17.09 -4.66
N THR A 120 -7.01 18.14 -4.95
CA THR A 120 -7.19 19.02 -6.12
C THR A 120 -6.17 18.77 -7.22
N THR A 121 -5.05 18.11 -6.91
CA THR A 121 -4.17 17.45 -7.90
C THR A 121 -3.67 16.15 -7.31
N SER A 122 -3.98 15.02 -7.97
CA SER A 122 -3.53 13.70 -7.52
C SER A 122 -2.03 13.50 -7.78
N ASN A 123 -1.35 12.79 -6.88
CA ASN A 123 0.03 12.36 -7.12
C ASN A 123 0.10 11.48 -8.37
N ALA A 124 1.11 11.69 -9.22
CA ALA A 124 1.40 10.83 -10.35
C ALA A 124 2.92 10.67 -10.53
N GLY A 125 3.36 9.57 -11.13
CA GLY A 125 4.77 9.30 -11.37
C GLY A 125 5.08 7.80 -11.44
N PRO A 126 6.36 7.41 -11.63
CA PRO A 126 6.74 6.02 -11.88
C PRO A 126 6.25 5.03 -10.81
N SER A 127 6.26 5.43 -9.53
CA SER A 127 5.90 4.59 -8.39
C SER A 127 4.39 4.44 -8.12
N ASP A 128 3.53 5.02 -8.95
CA ASP A 128 2.07 4.94 -8.82
C ASP A 128 1.46 3.93 -9.79
N TRP A 129 0.72 2.94 -9.26
CA TRP A 129 -0.02 1.99 -10.09
C TRP A 129 -1.14 2.66 -10.90
N SER A 130 -1.77 3.71 -10.36
CA SER A 130 -2.97 4.32 -10.94
C SER A 130 -2.71 5.30 -12.09
N SER A 131 -1.46 5.72 -12.27
CA SER A 131 -1.00 6.53 -13.40
C SER A 131 -1.06 5.74 -14.70
N ALA A 132 -1.97 6.12 -15.60
CA ALA A 132 -2.17 5.44 -16.90
C ALA A 132 -0.89 5.36 -17.76
N ASP A 133 -0.03 6.37 -17.68
CA ASP A 133 1.26 6.46 -18.41
C ASP A 133 2.32 5.46 -17.91
N ASN A 134 2.08 4.74 -16.81
CA ASN A 134 2.91 3.62 -16.39
C ASN A 134 2.58 2.31 -17.10
N TRP A 135 1.62 2.30 -18.04
CA TRP A 135 1.13 1.07 -18.66
C TRP A 135 1.23 1.11 -20.19
N SER A 136 1.70 0.02 -20.80
CA SER A 136 1.88 -0.07 -22.26
C SER A 136 0.59 0.00 -23.09
N GLY A 137 -0.58 0.02 -22.45
CA GLY A 137 -1.88 0.26 -23.07
C GLY A 137 -2.43 1.69 -22.91
N GLY A 138 -1.70 2.59 -22.23
CA GLY A 138 -2.19 3.95 -21.91
C GLY A 138 -3.39 3.97 -20.96
N ALA A 139 -3.57 2.91 -20.17
CA ALA A 139 -4.69 2.75 -19.25
C ALA A 139 -4.33 1.75 -18.14
N VAL A 140 -4.88 1.95 -16.94
CA VAL A 140 -4.69 1.06 -15.78
C VAL A 140 -5.36 -0.30 -16.04
N PRO A 141 -4.70 -1.44 -15.69
CA PRO A 141 -5.29 -2.77 -15.83
C PRO A 141 -6.60 -2.95 -15.05
N GLY A 142 -7.47 -3.84 -15.56
CA GLY A 142 -8.80 -4.13 -14.99
C GLY A 142 -9.93 -3.25 -15.54
N GLY A 143 -9.61 -2.19 -16.29
CA GLY A 143 -10.60 -1.37 -17.00
C GLY A 143 -11.32 -2.11 -18.15
N ALA A 144 -10.71 -3.16 -18.71
CA ALA A 144 -11.32 -4.05 -19.69
C ALA A 144 -11.04 -5.52 -19.37
N GLY A 145 -11.91 -6.41 -19.87
CA GLY A 145 -11.77 -7.86 -19.67
C GLY A 145 -10.64 -8.50 -20.47
N SER A 146 -10.24 -9.69 -20.04
CA SER A 146 -9.20 -10.52 -20.65
C SER A 146 -7.84 -9.84 -20.83
N GLN A 147 -7.24 -9.42 -19.72
CA GLN A 147 -5.93 -8.77 -19.66
C GLN A 147 -4.91 -9.63 -18.90
N ASN A 148 -3.71 -9.77 -19.45
CA ASN A 148 -2.52 -10.23 -18.75
C ASN A 148 -1.68 -9.01 -18.36
N VAL A 149 -1.32 -8.89 -17.09
CA VAL A 149 -0.42 -7.84 -16.60
C VAL A 149 0.97 -8.42 -16.43
N PHE A 150 2.00 -7.68 -16.86
CA PHE A 150 3.40 -8.03 -16.72
C PHE A 150 4.16 -6.91 -15.99
N ILE A 151 4.94 -7.30 -14.99
CA ILE A 151 5.81 -6.43 -14.21
C ILE A 151 7.20 -7.07 -14.22
N GLU A 152 8.11 -6.45 -14.95
CA GLU A 152 9.39 -7.02 -15.36
C GLU A 152 10.42 -5.91 -15.58
N ASP A 153 11.71 -6.29 -15.62
CA ASP A 153 12.87 -5.47 -16.04
C ASP A 153 13.05 -4.10 -15.34
N SER A 154 12.27 -3.81 -14.31
CA SER A 154 12.24 -2.53 -13.60
C SER A 154 12.80 -2.59 -12.18
N LEU A 155 13.40 -1.47 -11.77
CA LEU A 155 13.90 -1.16 -10.44
C LEU A 155 13.00 -0.19 -9.66
N VAL A 156 11.89 0.26 -10.27
CA VAL A 156 10.97 1.21 -9.65
C VAL A 156 10.06 0.48 -8.67
N ASP A 157 10.04 0.94 -7.42
CA ASP A 157 9.10 0.48 -6.40
C ASP A 157 7.69 1.00 -6.71
N ILE A 158 6.69 0.14 -6.68
CA ILE A 158 5.26 0.50 -6.78
C ILE A 158 4.73 0.69 -5.36
N LEU A 159 4.50 1.95 -5.00
CA LEU A 159 4.21 2.42 -3.63
C LEU A 159 2.87 3.16 -3.51
N TYR A 160 2.32 3.65 -4.63
CA TYR A 160 1.10 4.46 -4.68
C TYR A 160 0.04 3.84 -5.61
N GLY A 161 -1.21 4.30 -5.51
CA GLY A 161 -2.34 3.75 -6.27
C GLY A 161 -2.70 2.30 -5.91
N LEU A 162 -2.28 1.83 -4.74
CA LEU A 162 -2.29 0.41 -4.37
C LEU A 162 -3.69 -0.18 -4.10
N ASP A 163 -4.71 0.65 -3.85
CA ASP A 163 -6.10 0.17 -3.86
C ASP A 163 -6.61 0.06 -5.31
N GLN A 164 -6.65 -1.17 -5.83
CA GLN A 164 -7.31 -1.53 -7.07
C GLN A 164 -8.48 -2.50 -6.81
N SER A 165 -9.05 -2.50 -5.60
CA SER A 165 -10.27 -3.25 -5.26
C SER A 165 -11.48 -2.80 -6.11
N GLY A 166 -11.45 -1.57 -6.60
CA GLY A 166 -12.48 -0.99 -7.48
C GLY A 166 -12.48 -1.50 -8.93
N ILE A 167 -11.46 -2.22 -9.42
CA ILE A 167 -11.37 -2.54 -10.87
C ILE A 167 -12.56 -3.37 -11.35
N GLY A 168 -13.13 -2.99 -12.50
CA GLY A 168 -14.38 -3.57 -13.01
C GLY A 168 -14.25 -5.01 -13.50
N ASN A 169 -13.06 -5.41 -13.96
CA ASN A 169 -12.79 -6.74 -14.49
C ASN A 169 -11.67 -7.42 -13.70
N THR A 170 -11.81 -8.73 -13.46
CA THR A 170 -10.70 -9.57 -13.00
C THR A 170 -9.69 -9.76 -14.15
N LEU A 171 -8.40 -9.64 -13.85
CA LEU A 171 -7.31 -9.93 -14.77
C LEU A 171 -7.24 -11.44 -15.05
N ASP A 172 -6.92 -11.81 -16.29
CA ASP A 172 -6.65 -13.21 -16.63
C ASP A 172 -5.39 -13.66 -15.87
N SER A 173 -4.33 -12.86 -15.90
CA SER A 173 -3.14 -13.09 -15.08
C SER A 173 -2.42 -11.80 -14.63
N LEU A 174 -1.72 -11.89 -13.49
CA LEU A 174 -0.72 -10.93 -13.02
C LEU A 174 0.64 -11.64 -12.93
N ASN A 175 1.63 -11.15 -13.67
CA ASN A 175 2.93 -11.81 -13.85
C ASN A 175 4.05 -10.88 -13.38
N ILE A 176 4.62 -11.18 -12.21
CA ILE A 176 5.75 -10.45 -11.63
C ILE A 176 7.02 -11.29 -11.90
N SER A 177 7.82 -10.86 -12.86
CA SER A 177 9.02 -11.56 -13.35
C SER A 177 10.12 -11.64 -12.29
N ALA A 178 11.02 -12.62 -12.42
CA ALA A 178 12.28 -12.65 -11.69
C ALA A 178 13.20 -11.44 -12.01
N SER A 179 12.98 -10.77 -13.15
CA SER A 179 13.70 -9.55 -13.50
C SER A 179 13.21 -8.29 -12.80
N TYR A 180 11.94 -8.27 -12.35
CA TYR A 180 11.43 -7.18 -11.54
C TYR A 180 12.11 -7.19 -10.17
N ARG A 181 12.71 -6.05 -9.82
CA ARG A 181 13.60 -5.90 -8.65
C ARG A 181 13.24 -4.73 -7.74
N GLY A 182 12.32 -3.86 -8.15
CA GLY A 182 11.64 -2.94 -7.23
C GLY A 182 10.72 -3.70 -6.27
N LYS A 183 10.05 -2.98 -5.38
CA LYS A 183 9.10 -3.48 -4.38
C LYS A 183 7.65 -3.19 -4.79
N ILE A 184 6.71 -4.05 -4.44
CA ILE A 184 5.26 -3.79 -4.54
C ILE A 184 4.67 -3.74 -3.14
N GLY A 185 4.02 -2.62 -2.81
CA GLY A 185 3.45 -2.38 -1.49
C GLY A 185 4.51 -1.97 -0.45
N THR A 186 4.04 -1.74 0.78
CA THR A 186 4.78 -0.95 1.78
C THR A 186 5.34 -1.78 2.93
N ASP A 187 6.26 -1.21 3.71
CA ASP A 187 6.75 -1.79 4.95
C ASP A 187 5.66 -1.84 6.04
N GLY A 188 4.68 -0.94 5.90
CA GLY A 188 4.17 -0.05 6.94
C GLY A 188 5.21 1.01 7.35
N ALA A 189 5.38 2.15 6.63
CA ALA A 189 6.41 3.20 6.94
C ALA A 189 6.35 4.70 6.43
N THR A 190 5.43 5.23 5.58
CA THR A 190 5.72 6.60 4.94
C THR A 190 4.65 7.65 4.47
N GLY A 191 3.42 7.39 3.98
CA GLY A 191 2.50 8.46 3.50
C GLY A 191 1.08 8.16 2.95
N VAL A 192 0.60 6.91 2.74
CA VAL A 192 -0.75 6.63 2.15
C VAL A 192 -1.47 5.39 2.71
N ALA A 193 -2.79 5.30 2.47
CA ALA A 193 -3.76 4.40 3.14
C ALA A 193 -3.81 2.90 2.73
N ALA A 194 -3.13 2.48 1.65
CA ALA A 194 -3.19 1.10 1.15
C ALA A 194 -1.80 0.45 1.16
N ASP A 195 -1.56 -0.45 2.13
CA ASP A 195 -0.26 -1.09 2.36
C ASP A 195 0.04 -2.27 1.40
N TYR A 196 -1.01 -2.90 0.89
CA TYR A 196 -0.98 -3.99 -0.09
C TYR A 196 -1.54 -3.49 -1.43
N LEU A 197 -1.00 -3.99 -2.54
CA LEU A 197 -1.67 -3.91 -3.83
C LEU A 197 -2.92 -4.80 -3.79
N GLN A 198 -4.09 -4.19 -3.64
CA GLN A 198 -5.38 -4.87 -3.67
C GLN A 198 -5.77 -5.11 -5.13
N ILE A 199 -5.83 -6.35 -5.62
CA ILE A 199 -5.95 -6.63 -7.07
C ILE A 199 -6.76 -7.90 -7.36
N LYS A 200 -7.52 -7.90 -8.46
CA LYS A 200 -8.31 -9.06 -8.90
C LYS A 200 -7.60 -9.76 -10.05
N ALA A 201 -7.06 -10.96 -9.84
CA ALA A 201 -6.42 -11.76 -10.89
C ALA A 201 -6.71 -13.26 -10.72
N THR A 202 -7.07 -13.98 -11.80
CA THR A 202 -7.34 -15.44 -11.70
C THR A 202 -6.06 -16.27 -11.58
N ILE A 203 -4.96 -15.78 -12.13
CA ILE A 203 -3.62 -16.37 -12.03
C ILE A 203 -2.64 -15.30 -11.54
N VAL A 204 -1.76 -15.64 -10.61
CA VAL A 204 -0.69 -14.76 -10.12
C VAL A 204 0.63 -15.51 -10.19
N ASN A 205 1.54 -15.11 -11.07
CA ASN A 205 2.86 -15.74 -11.25
C ASN A 205 3.95 -14.83 -10.68
N ILE A 206 4.80 -15.36 -9.78
CA ILE A 206 5.79 -14.57 -9.03
C ILE A 206 7.18 -15.22 -9.17
N GLY A 207 8.15 -14.42 -9.63
CA GLY A 207 9.54 -14.85 -9.81
C GLY A 207 9.74 -15.86 -10.94
N ALA A 208 8.84 -15.88 -11.93
CA ALA A 208 9.06 -16.64 -13.16
C ALA A 208 10.25 -16.03 -13.93
N GLU A 209 11.20 -16.87 -14.37
CA GLU A 209 12.43 -16.41 -15.04
C GLU A 209 12.33 -16.71 -16.55
N THR A 210 12.02 -15.68 -17.34
CA THR A 210 11.81 -15.77 -18.80
C THR A 210 13.02 -15.26 -19.58
N GLY A 211 14.19 -15.86 -19.36
CA GLY A 211 15.40 -15.52 -20.10
C GLY A 211 16.69 -16.15 -19.54
N PRO A 212 17.85 -15.88 -20.15
CA PRO A 212 19.14 -16.29 -19.61
C PRO A 212 19.52 -15.40 -18.41
N GLY A 213 19.57 -15.97 -17.21
CA GLY A 213 19.91 -15.24 -16.01
C GLY A 213 20.02 -16.12 -14.76
N THR A 214 20.17 -15.45 -13.62
CA THR A 214 19.89 -16.02 -12.28
C THR A 214 19.22 -14.98 -11.38
N GLN A 215 18.32 -14.18 -11.96
CA GLN A 215 17.74 -12.98 -11.39
C GLN A 215 16.97 -13.28 -10.09
N SER A 216 17.07 -12.40 -9.09
CA SER A 216 16.56 -12.70 -7.75
C SER A 216 15.05 -12.54 -7.59
N GLY A 217 14.38 -11.80 -8.46
CA GLY A 217 13.06 -11.24 -8.20
C GLY A 217 13.11 -10.08 -7.19
N SER A 218 11.93 -9.65 -6.77
CA SER A 218 11.75 -8.60 -5.75
C SER A 218 12.02 -9.11 -4.33
N ALA A 219 12.45 -8.19 -3.47
CA ALA A 219 12.58 -8.37 -2.03
C ALA A 219 11.27 -8.13 -1.25
N ARG A 220 10.28 -7.44 -1.84
CA ARG A 220 8.97 -7.18 -1.24
C ARG A 220 7.87 -7.14 -2.28
N ILE A 221 6.90 -8.04 -2.16
CA ILE A 221 5.66 -8.08 -2.94
C ILE A 221 4.53 -8.27 -1.93
N LYS A 222 3.60 -7.31 -1.86
CA LYS A 222 2.42 -7.37 -0.99
C LYS A 222 1.15 -7.32 -1.83
N LEU A 223 0.44 -8.45 -1.93
CA LEU A 223 -0.78 -8.59 -2.73
C LEU A 223 -1.96 -8.95 -1.83
N ASP A 224 -3.08 -8.25 -2.02
CA ASP A 224 -4.38 -8.65 -1.47
C ASP A 224 -5.31 -8.99 -2.64
N LEU A 225 -5.67 -10.27 -2.74
CA LEU A 225 -6.51 -10.76 -3.84
C LEU A 225 -8.01 -10.61 -3.55
N GLY A 226 -8.37 -10.16 -2.33
CA GLY A 226 -9.75 -10.07 -1.87
C GLY A 226 -10.50 -11.39 -2.05
N ALA A 227 -11.78 -11.33 -2.39
CA ALA A 227 -12.60 -12.51 -2.65
C ALA A 227 -12.27 -13.26 -3.97
N THR A 228 -11.24 -12.84 -4.73
CA THR A 228 -10.90 -13.44 -6.03
C THR A 228 -10.36 -14.86 -5.84
N ALA A 229 -11.02 -15.84 -6.46
CA ALA A 229 -10.48 -17.20 -6.58
C ALA A 229 -9.26 -17.20 -7.51
N SER A 230 -8.08 -17.48 -6.96
CA SER A 230 -6.80 -17.24 -7.63
C SER A 230 -5.86 -18.44 -7.59
N THR A 231 -5.13 -18.71 -8.67
CA THR A 231 -4.00 -19.65 -8.67
C THR A 231 -2.69 -18.88 -8.56
N VAL A 232 -2.05 -18.91 -7.39
CA VAL A 232 -0.80 -18.20 -7.11
C VAL A 232 0.38 -19.15 -7.26
N ASN A 233 1.32 -18.87 -8.14
CA ASN A 233 2.51 -19.67 -8.41
C ASN A 233 3.78 -18.88 -8.05
N VAL A 234 4.49 -19.34 -7.02
CA VAL A 234 5.71 -18.70 -6.50
C VAL A 234 6.93 -19.50 -6.93
N TYR A 235 7.52 -19.11 -8.05
CA TYR A 235 8.71 -19.71 -8.64
C TYR A 235 10.00 -19.22 -7.98
N ARG A 236 10.03 -17.95 -7.55
CA ARG A 236 11.15 -17.34 -6.81
C ARG A 236 10.72 -16.07 -6.07
N THR A 237 11.45 -15.73 -5.00
CA THR A 237 11.55 -14.36 -4.46
C THR A 237 13.02 -14.08 -4.17
N ALA A 238 13.38 -12.81 -3.94
CA ALA A 238 14.66 -12.49 -3.32
C ALA A 238 14.59 -12.73 -1.81
N SER A 239 15.71 -12.51 -1.12
CA SER A 239 15.72 -12.29 0.33
C SER A 239 14.93 -11.03 0.66
N SER A 240 14.15 -11.05 1.74
CA SER A 240 13.40 -9.89 2.22
C SER A 240 14.33 -8.77 2.68
N THR A 241 13.97 -7.52 2.39
CA THR A 241 14.58 -6.33 3.01
C THR A 241 14.01 -6.01 4.38
N ASP A 242 12.86 -6.61 4.71
CA ASP A 242 12.00 -6.17 5.80
C ASP A 242 12.16 -7.16 6.97
N ILE A 243 12.68 -6.68 8.10
CA ILE A 243 13.18 -7.51 9.20
C ILE A 243 12.07 -8.41 9.76
N GLY A 244 12.32 -9.72 9.77
CA GLY A 244 11.37 -10.75 10.26
C GLY A 244 10.17 -11.01 9.35
N LYS A 245 10.04 -10.30 8.21
CA LYS A 245 8.88 -10.41 7.30
C LYS A 245 9.25 -11.17 6.03
N ALA A 246 8.30 -11.94 5.49
CA ALA A 246 8.47 -12.64 4.22
C ALA A 246 8.52 -11.70 3.01
N SER A 247 9.22 -12.13 1.95
CA SER A 247 9.39 -11.36 0.71
C SER A 247 8.09 -11.24 -0.08
N LEU A 248 7.31 -12.33 -0.20
CA LEU A 248 5.90 -12.27 -0.61
C LEU A 248 5.02 -12.26 0.64
N ARG A 249 4.11 -11.29 0.74
CA ARG A 249 2.99 -11.30 1.71
C ARG A 249 1.70 -11.34 0.92
N LEU A 250 0.83 -12.28 1.26
CA LEU A 250 -0.38 -12.57 0.51
C LEU A 250 -1.61 -12.59 1.43
N LYS A 251 -2.59 -11.74 1.09
CA LYS A 251 -3.95 -11.79 1.62
C LYS A 251 -4.88 -12.31 0.53
N ALA A 252 -5.86 -13.09 0.92
CA ALA A 252 -6.94 -13.59 0.07
C ALA A 252 -8.15 -13.91 0.95
N ALA A 253 -9.35 -13.90 0.37
CA ALA A 253 -10.61 -14.18 1.06
C ALA A 253 -11.44 -15.21 0.28
N SER A 254 -10.78 -16.26 -0.25
CA SER A 254 -11.42 -17.25 -1.11
C SER A 254 -10.90 -18.67 -0.86
N ALA A 255 -11.79 -19.55 -0.39
CA ALA A 255 -11.49 -20.97 -0.21
C ALA A 255 -11.28 -21.74 -1.53
N SER A 256 -11.35 -21.07 -2.69
CA SER A 256 -10.93 -21.62 -3.98
C SER A 256 -9.50 -21.19 -4.37
N THR A 257 -8.88 -20.24 -3.67
CA THR A 257 -7.51 -19.80 -3.95
C THR A 257 -6.49 -20.87 -3.60
N THR A 258 -5.56 -21.13 -4.52
CA THR A 258 -4.52 -22.15 -4.40
C THR A 258 -3.15 -21.51 -4.51
N VAL A 259 -2.26 -21.79 -3.55
CA VAL A 259 -0.91 -21.20 -3.48
C VAL A 259 0.14 -22.30 -3.68
N ASN A 260 0.79 -22.30 -4.83
CA ASN A 260 1.86 -23.23 -5.20
C ASN A 260 3.22 -22.57 -4.95
N VAL A 261 3.99 -23.07 -3.98
CA VAL A 261 5.32 -22.54 -3.64
C VAL A 261 6.39 -23.53 -4.11
N PHE A 262 7.16 -23.12 -5.12
CA PHE A 262 8.26 -23.90 -5.69
C PHE A 262 9.63 -23.48 -5.14
N ARG A 263 9.79 -22.17 -4.84
CA ARG A 263 10.94 -21.56 -4.15
C ARG A 263 10.60 -20.11 -3.81
N GLY A 264 11.06 -19.63 -2.65
CA GLY A 264 10.92 -18.23 -2.21
C GLY A 264 10.69 -18.14 -0.71
N SER A 265 10.33 -16.94 -0.25
CA SER A 265 9.80 -16.68 1.10
C SER A 265 8.39 -16.13 0.96
N VAL A 266 7.42 -16.81 1.58
CA VAL A 266 5.98 -16.51 1.47
C VAL A 266 5.37 -16.47 2.86
N GLY A 267 4.69 -15.37 3.18
CA GLY A 267 3.84 -15.20 4.34
C GLY A 267 2.38 -15.02 3.92
N LEU A 268 1.45 -15.62 4.65
CA LEU A 268 0.01 -15.47 4.43
C LEU A 268 -0.57 -14.78 5.68
N ALA A 269 -1.12 -13.57 5.54
CA ALA A 269 -1.57 -12.72 6.66
C ALA A 269 -0.59 -12.68 7.86
N ILE A 270 0.56 -12.02 7.70
CA ILE A 270 1.65 -12.04 8.70
C ILE A 270 1.75 -10.77 9.55
N GLU A 271 1.09 -9.68 9.15
CA GLU A 271 1.05 -8.45 9.95
C GLU A 271 -0.06 -8.59 11.03
N PRO A 272 0.07 -7.99 12.23
CA PRO A 272 -0.93 -8.15 13.29
C PRO A 272 -2.34 -7.69 12.89
N GLY A 273 -3.34 -8.55 13.14
CA GLY A 273 -4.74 -8.28 12.80
C GLY A 273 -5.15 -8.64 11.36
N GLU A 274 -4.21 -9.06 10.51
CA GLU A 274 -4.54 -9.59 9.19
C GLU A 274 -5.30 -10.92 9.27
N THR A 275 -6.09 -11.20 8.23
CA THR A 275 -6.71 -12.51 8.01
C THR A 275 -6.53 -12.92 6.55
N THR A 276 -6.57 -14.23 6.31
CA THR A 276 -6.46 -14.80 4.95
C THR A 276 -7.24 -16.11 4.90
N THR A 277 -7.79 -16.43 3.73
CA THR A 277 -8.49 -17.67 3.43
C THR A 277 -8.06 -18.14 2.05
N VAL A 278 -7.43 -19.31 2.02
CA VAL A 278 -7.00 -20.04 0.82
C VAL A 278 -7.47 -21.50 0.95
N GLY A 279 -7.80 -22.13 -0.17
CA GLY A 279 -8.24 -23.53 -0.22
C GLY A 279 -7.12 -24.55 -0.13
N SER A 280 -5.94 -24.24 -0.70
CA SER A 280 -4.76 -25.11 -0.59
C SER A 280 -3.44 -24.34 -0.65
N VAL A 281 -2.42 -24.88 0.02
CA VAL A 281 -1.03 -24.42 -0.05
C VAL A 281 -0.16 -25.63 -0.37
N ASN A 282 0.39 -25.66 -1.59
CA ASN A 282 1.17 -26.77 -2.11
C ASN A 282 2.65 -26.38 -2.13
N ILE A 283 3.48 -27.03 -1.32
CA ILE A 283 4.93 -26.81 -1.28
C ILE A 283 5.62 -27.91 -2.09
N SER A 284 6.41 -27.52 -3.09
CA SER A 284 7.10 -28.43 -4.01
C SER A 284 8.53 -27.93 -4.29
N TRP A 285 9.33 -28.73 -5.01
CA TRP A 285 10.72 -28.43 -5.33
C TRP A 285 11.03 -28.72 -6.80
N ILE A 286 11.65 -27.75 -7.48
CA ILE A 286 12.00 -27.86 -8.92
C ILE A 286 13.16 -28.84 -9.17
N VAL A 287 14.04 -29.06 -8.17
CA VAL A 287 15.27 -29.86 -8.33
C VAL A 287 15.40 -30.96 -7.29
N ASN A 288 15.61 -30.65 -6.00
CA ASN A 288 15.54 -31.63 -4.91
C ASN A 288 15.22 -30.97 -3.56
N ARG A 289 14.84 -31.81 -2.58
CA ARG A 289 14.54 -31.39 -1.19
C ARG A 289 15.80 -31.03 -0.37
N ALA A 290 16.95 -31.62 -0.69
CA ALA A 290 18.18 -31.49 0.10
C ALA A 290 18.80 -30.08 0.05
N ASN A 291 18.79 -29.45 -1.13
CA ASN A 291 19.36 -28.11 -1.34
C ASN A 291 18.48 -26.97 -0.79
N HIS A 292 17.25 -27.27 -0.36
CA HIS A 292 16.34 -26.27 0.22
C HIS A 292 16.72 -25.95 1.67
N LEU A 293 16.94 -26.99 2.49
CA LEU A 293 17.18 -26.90 3.94
C LEU A 293 18.42 -26.08 4.34
N SER A 294 19.37 -25.83 3.43
CA SER A 294 20.52 -24.95 3.67
C SER A 294 20.19 -23.47 3.56
N ASN A 295 19.12 -23.10 2.85
CA ASN A 295 18.70 -21.71 2.59
C ASN A 295 17.33 -21.36 3.22
N SER A 296 16.47 -22.35 3.48
CA SER A 296 15.13 -22.16 4.07
C SER A 296 15.18 -22.27 5.60
N ARG A 297 15.80 -21.30 6.29
CA ARG A 297 15.93 -21.37 7.76
C ARG A 297 14.64 -21.06 8.53
N GLU A 298 13.73 -20.27 7.97
CA GLU A 298 12.48 -19.90 8.64
C GLU A 298 11.30 -19.99 7.66
N LEU A 299 10.29 -20.78 8.04
CA LEU A 299 8.96 -20.81 7.45
C LEU A 299 7.95 -20.61 8.59
N TYR A 300 7.65 -19.34 8.89
CA TYR A 300 6.72 -18.96 9.95
C TYR A 300 5.26 -19.21 9.52
N LEU A 301 4.78 -20.43 9.72
CA LEU A 301 3.35 -20.79 9.59
C LEU A 301 2.62 -20.49 10.90
N VAL A 302 2.29 -19.21 11.14
CA VAL A 302 1.52 -18.76 12.30
C VAL A 302 0.03 -19.05 12.10
N TYR A 303 -0.36 -20.32 12.25
CA TYR A 303 -1.77 -20.72 12.23
C TYR A 303 -2.45 -20.48 13.58
N GLN A 304 -3.20 -19.38 13.72
CA GLN A 304 -4.26 -19.29 14.72
C GLN A 304 -5.60 -19.79 14.15
N PHE A 305 -5.93 -21.06 14.42
CA PHE A 305 -7.29 -21.59 14.23
C PHE A 305 -7.76 -22.33 15.50
N PRO A 306 -9.00 -22.11 15.96
CA PRO A 306 -9.55 -22.84 17.10
C PRO A 306 -9.90 -24.29 16.72
N ARG A 307 -9.01 -25.22 17.10
CA ARG A 307 -9.23 -26.68 17.13
C ARG A 307 -9.51 -27.38 15.79
N TYR A 308 -8.44 -27.84 15.13
CA TYR A 308 -8.43 -29.20 14.55
C TYR A 308 -7.09 -29.88 14.84
N SER A 309 -7.13 -31.18 15.16
CA SER A 309 -5.95 -31.95 15.56
C SER A 309 -5.28 -32.61 14.36
N ILE A 310 -4.07 -32.17 14.01
CA ILE A 310 -3.19 -32.91 13.10
C ILE A 310 -2.38 -33.90 13.93
N LEU A 311 -2.51 -35.20 13.63
CA LEU A 311 -1.61 -36.24 14.13
C LEU A 311 -0.45 -36.37 13.14
N ASP A 312 0.76 -35.99 13.54
CA ASP A 312 1.98 -36.62 13.04
C ASP A 312 3.02 -36.68 14.17
N ALA A 313 3.99 -37.59 14.06
CA ALA A 313 4.80 -38.05 15.18
C ALA A 313 6.26 -37.61 15.09
N ARG A 314 6.83 -37.35 16.27
CA ARG A 314 8.27 -37.11 16.57
C ARG A 314 8.77 -35.70 16.24
N SER A 315 8.69 -34.85 17.27
CA SER A 315 9.40 -33.57 17.40
C SER A 315 10.94 -33.75 17.35
N PRO A 316 11.70 -32.66 17.14
CA PRO A 316 12.19 -31.98 18.34
C PRO A 316 11.98 -30.45 18.36
N SER A 317 11.59 -29.96 19.55
CA SER A 317 11.84 -28.62 20.10
C SER A 317 11.47 -27.40 19.24
N LEU A 318 10.19 -27.02 19.25
CA LEU A 318 9.77 -25.66 18.92
C LEU A 318 9.79 -24.78 20.19
N LEU A 319 10.41 -23.60 20.12
CA LEU A 319 10.32 -22.57 21.15
C LEU A 319 9.09 -21.70 20.88
N ILE A 320 8.29 -21.41 21.91
CA ILE A 320 7.13 -20.51 21.82
C ILE A 320 7.42 -19.29 22.70
N ALA A 321 7.08 -18.11 22.18
CA ALA A 321 6.97 -16.84 22.89
C ALA A 321 5.53 -16.34 22.73
#